data_AF-A0A0D2NG13-F1
#
_entry.id   AF-A0A0D2NG13-F1
#
_cell.length_a   1.000
_cell.length_b   1.000
_cell.length_c   1.000
_cell.angle_alpha   90.00
_cell.angle_beta   90.00
_cell.angle_gamma   90.00
#
_symmetry.space_group_name_H-M   'P 1'
#
loop_
_entity.id
_entity.type
_entity.pdbx_description
1 polymer ?
#
loop_
_entity_poly.entity_id
_entity_poly.type
_entity_poly.pdbx_seq_one_letter_code
_entity_poly.pdbx_strand_id
1 'polypeptide(L)'
;MGASVSYPEWRALARQLDHLDDNRLGGRCFIQEGKLYDRKLLLQKLSHLKSVRAGGNIREMMFSLRADLVRNVANISKSQFHEHSYTVPSAIREWTQEVKTQLSTLADWPEAGISNEEKLTFFRLVGEGGIGEEIGVAAPGR
;
A
#
# COMPACT_ATOMS: atom_id res chain seq x y z
N MET A 1 32.19 5.59 2.84
CA MET A 1 30.88 4.93 2.63
C MET A 1 30.83 4.52 1.17
N GLY A 2 30.84 3.21 0.87
CA GLY A 2 30.83 2.72 -0.51
C GLY A 2 29.47 2.95 -1.16
N ALA A 3 29.46 3.58 -2.33
CA ALA A 3 28.25 3.73 -3.13
C ALA A 3 27.76 2.33 -3.53
N SER A 4 26.54 1.97 -3.13
CA SER A 4 25.89 0.74 -3.58
C SER A 4 25.66 0.82 -5.08
N VAL A 5 26.13 -0.18 -5.84
CA VAL A 5 26.09 -0.17 -7.31
C VAL A 5 24.75 -0.72 -7.83
N SER A 6 23.91 -1.28 -6.95
CA SER A 6 22.63 -1.91 -7.29
C SER A 6 21.51 -1.65 -6.27
N TYR A 7 20.26 -1.58 -6.73
CA TYR A 7 19.08 -1.33 -5.86
C TYR A 7 18.90 -2.37 -4.73
N PRO A 8 19.08 -3.69 -4.94
CA PRO A 8 19.04 -4.67 -3.86
C PRO A 8 20.07 -4.43 -2.76
N GLU A 9 21.29 -4.02 -3.13
CA GLU A 9 22.35 -3.70 -2.17
C GLU A 9 22.00 -2.46 -1.37
N TRP A 10 21.54 -1.40 -2.05
CA TRP A 10 21.05 -0.20 -1.39
C TRP A 10 19.93 -0.53 -0.40
N ARG A 11 18.96 -1.36 -0.80
CA ARG A 11 17.83 -1.78 0.04
C ARG A 11 18.27 -2.60 1.25
N ALA A 12 19.28 -3.46 1.08
CA ALA A 12 19.83 -4.24 2.18
C ALA A 12 20.51 -3.33 3.21
N LEU A 13 21.33 -2.37 2.74
CA LEU A 13 21.98 -1.37 3.59
C LEU A 13 20.96 -0.44 4.28
N ALA A 14 19.94 0.02 3.57
CA ALA A 14 18.86 0.84 4.13
C ALA A 14 18.10 0.13 5.26
N ARG A 15 17.85 -1.19 5.12
CA ARG A 15 17.27 -2.00 6.19
C ARG A 15 18.19 -2.11 7.41
N GLN A 16 19.49 -2.30 7.18
CA GLN A 16 20.46 -2.35 8.28
C GLN A 16 20.54 -1.02 9.02
N LEU A 17 20.50 0.11 8.30
CA LEU A 17 20.46 1.45 8.88
C LEU A 17 19.19 1.68 9.69
N ASP A 18 18.03 1.27 9.18
CA ASP A 18 16.77 1.33 9.94
C ASP A 18 16.93 0.63 11.30
N HIS A 19 17.51 -0.58 11.34
CA HIS A 19 17.72 -1.32 12.58
C HIS A 19 18.73 -0.72 13.57
N LEU A 20 19.64 0.13 13.08
CA LEU A 20 20.69 0.75 13.90
C LEU A 20 20.33 2.16 14.38
N ASP A 21 19.34 2.81 13.76
CA ASP A 21 18.91 4.17 14.07
C ASP A 21 17.62 4.16 14.92
N ASP A 22 17.80 4.13 16.24
CA ASP A 22 16.72 4.15 17.25
C ASP A 22 15.84 5.41 17.20
N ASN A 23 16.30 6.48 16.53
CA ASN A 23 15.53 7.73 16.42
C ASN A 23 14.53 7.73 15.25
N ARG A 24 14.65 6.75 14.34
CA ARG A 24 13.76 6.55 13.19
C ARG A 24 12.81 5.39 13.44
N LEU A 25 11.77 5.26 12.61
CA LEU A 25 10.79 4.16 12.72
C LEU A 25 11.47 2.78 12.65
N GLY A 26 12.62 2.70 11.96
CA GLY A 26 13.45 1.50 11.84
C GLY A 26 13.98 0.91 13.15
N GLY A 27 14.13 1.74 14.20
CA GLY A 27 14.58 1.36 15.53
C GLY A 27 13.47 1.33 16.60
N ARG A 28 12.20 1.30 16.15
CA ARG A 28 10.97 1.05 16.93
C ARG A 28 10.67 2.06 18.05
N CYS A 29 10.38 3.30 17.67
CA CYS A 29 9.53 4.18 18.49
C CYS A 29 8.06 4.10 18.02
N PHE A 30 7.25 3.26 18.68
CA PHE A 30 5.80 3.09 18.37
C PHE A 30 5.01 4.41 18.44
N ILE A 31 5.51 5.38 19.22
CA ILE A 31 4.92 6.73 19.35
C ILE A 31 5.05 7.54 18.05
N GLN A 32 6.09 7.29 17.24
CA GLN A 32 6.27 7.96 15.96
C GLN A 32 5.41 7.31 14.85
N GLU A 33 5.24 5.99 14.84
CA GLU A 33 4.39 5.31 13.83
C GLU A 33 2.93 5.80 13.89
N GLY A 34 2.37 5.88 15.10
CA GLY A 34 0.97 6.31 15.30
C GLY A 34 0.69 7.77 14.93
N LYS A 35 1.72 8.61 14.76
CA LYS A 35 1.59 9.98 14.23
C LYS A 35 1.55 10.03 12.71
N LEU A 36 2.10 9.01 12.05
CA LEU A 36 2.26 8.98 10.60
C LEU A 36 1.13 8.23 9.91
N TYR A 37 0.65 7.14 10.51
CA TYR A 37 -0.46 6.35 10.00
C TYR A 37 -1.13 5.56 11.14
N ASP A 38 -2.41 5.22 10.97
CA ASP A 38 -3.09 4.35 11.95
C ASP A 38 -2.71 2.88 11.70
N ARG A 39 -1.60 2.46 12.34
CA ARG A 39 -1.11 1.09 12.24
C ARG A 39 -2.14 0.04 12.67
N LYS A 40 -2.96 0.34 13.68
CA LYS A 40 -3.97 -0.60 14.18
C LYS A 40 -5.06 -0.80 13.13
N LEU A 41 -5.56 0.29 12.57
CA LEU A 41 -6.53 0.25 11.48
C LEU A 41 -5.96 -0.48 10.26
N LEU A 42 -4.70 -0.20 9.89
CA LEU A 42 -4.05 -0.86 8.75
C LEU A 42 -3.97 -2.39 8.94
N LEU A 43 -3.59 -2.87 10.14
CA LEU A 43 -3.53 -4.30 10.44
C LEU A 43 -4.92 -4.95 10.48
N GLN A 44 -5.93 -4.23 10.97
CA GLN A 44 -7.33 -4.70 10.92
C GLN A 44 -7.80 -4.85 9.47
N LYS A 45 -7.50 -3.86 8.61
CA LYS A 45 -7.83 -3.89 7.18
C LYS A 45 -7.09 -4.99 6.44
N LEU A 46 -5.80 -5.18 6.71
CA LEU A 46 -5.02 -6.30 6.18
C LEU A 46 -5.64 -7.65 6.56
N SER A 47 -6.03 -7.83 7.82
CA SER A 47 -6.65 -9.07 8.29
C SER A 47 -8.00 -9.32 7.63
N HIS A 48 -8.80 -8.26 7.47
CA HIS A 48 -10.08 -8.33 6.76
C HIS A 48 -9.86 -8.72 5.29
N LEU A 49 -8.94 -8.06 4.58
CA LEU A 49 -8.61 -8.39 3.18
C LEU A 49 -8.20 -9.85 3.03
N LYS A 50 -7.29 -10.35 3.88
CA LYS A 50 -6.86 -11.76 3.86
C LYS A 50 -8.04 -12.72 4.06
N SER A 51 -8.96 -12.37 4.96
CA SER A 51 -10.14 -13.19 5.26
C SER A 51 -11.12 -13.22 4.08
N VAL A 52 -11.39 -12.06 3.47
CA VAL A 52 -12.26 -11.96 2.29
C VAL A 52 -11.68 -12.73 1.10
N ARG A 53 -10.37 -12.65 0.87
CA ARG A 53 -9.71 -13.47 -0.17
C ARG A 53 -9.86 -14.96 0.12
N ALA A 54 -9.68 -15.38 1.38
CA ALA A 54 -9.84 -16.78 1.77
C ALA A 54 -11.28 -17.28 1.60
N GLY A 55 -12.27 -16.40 1.73
CA GLY A 55 -13.69 -16.70 1.49
C GLY A 55 -14.03 -16.90 0.01
N GLY A 56 -13.20 -16.45 -0.94
CA GLY A 56 -13.37 -16.70 -2.37
C GLY A 56 -14.56 -15.99 -3.01
N ASN A 57 -15.15 -14.99 -2.34
CA ASN A 57 -16.27 -14.22 -2.88
C ASN A 57 -15.75 -12.98 -3.62
N ILE A 58 -15.74 -13.03 -4.96
CA ILE A 58 -15.24 -11.95 -5.81
C ILE A 58 -15.94 -10.60 -5.57
N ARG A 59 -17.26 -10.59 -5.33
CA ARG A 59 -17.99 -9.35 -5.10
C ARG A 59 -17.59 -8.70 -3.78
N GLU A 60 -17.40 -9.52 -2.76
CA GLU A 60 -16.91 -9.07 -1.46
C GLU A 60 -15.48 -8.54 -1.56
N MET A 61 -14.60 -9.24 -2.28
CA MET A 61 -13.23 -8.77 -2.56
C MET A 61 -13.22 -7.40 -3.23
N MET A 62 -14.01 -7.20 -4.29
CA MET A 62 -14.09 -5.91 -4.98
C MET A 62 -14.64 -4.80 -4.08
N PHE A 63 -15.67 -5.10 -3.28
CA PHE A 63 -16.23 -4.13 -2.35
C PHE A 63 -15.20 -3.66 -1.31
N SER A 64 -14.50 -4.62 -0.68
CA SER A 64 -13.48 -4.33 0.33
C SER A 64 -12.30 -3.56 -0.27
N LEU A 65 -11.82 -3.94 -1.45
CA LEU A 65 -10.74 -3.21 -2.15
C LEU A 65 -11.14 -1.79 -2.53
N ARG A 66 -12.34 -1.59 -3.08
CA ARG A 66 -12.82 -0.24 -3.44
C ARG A 66 -12.90 0.67 -2.23
N ALA A 67 -13.41 0.17 -1.11
CA ALA A 67 -13.54 0.95 0.12
C ALA A 67 -12.18 1.41 0.67
N ASP A 68 -11.16 0.56 0.59
CA ASP A 68 -9.84 0.85 1.15
C ASP A 68 -8.95 1.68 0.20
N LEU A 69 -9.03 1.44 -1.12
CA LEU A 69 -8.20 2.15 -2.10
C LEU A 69 -8.65 3.58 -2.36
N VAL A 70 -9.97 3.82 -2.43
CA VAL A 70 -10.52 5.16 -2.73
C VAL A 70 -10.45 6.09 -1.51
N ARG A 71 -10.40 5.56 -0.29
CA ARG A 71 -10.54 6.37 0.94
C ARG A 71 -9.23 6.65 1.68
N ASN A 72 -8.07 6.39 1.06
CA ASN A 72 -6.75 6.50 1.70
C ASN A 72 -6.69 5.71 3.02
N VAL A 73 -6.48 4.39 2.92
CA VAL A 73 -6.49 3.51 4.09
C VAL A 73 -5.49 3.97 5.15
N ALA A 74 -5.94 4.11 6.40
CA ALA A 74 -5.10 4.42 7.55
C ALA A 74 -4.18 5.66 7.39
N ASN A 75 -4.51 6.58 6.48
CA ASN A 75 -3.70 7.74 6.12
C ASN A 75 -2.29 7.43 5.59
N ILE A 76 -2.08 6.24 5.01
CA ILE A 76 -0.76 5.83 4.52
C ILE A 76 -0.29 6.66 3.31
N SER A 77 -1.21 7.27 2.54
CA SER A 77 -0.85 8.04 1.33
C SER A 77 -0.29 9.43 1.63
N LYS A 78 -0.48 9.97 2.85
CA LYS A 78 -0.06 11.34 3.24
C LYS A 78 1.15 11.38 4.14
N SER A 79 1.71 10.22 4.45
CA SER A 79 2.78 10.12 5.43
C SER A 79 4.13 10.44 4.81
N GLN A 80 4.86 11.37 5.45
CA GLN A 80 6.27 11.71 5.17
C GLN A 80 7.22 10.57 5.62
N PHE A 81 6.95 9.33 5.20
CA PHE A 81 7.71 8.15 5.63
C PHE A 81 9.21 8.27 5.37
N HIS A 82 9.59 8.92 4.27
CA HIS A 82 10.99 9.13 3.88
C HIS A 82 11.77 9.97 4.90
N GLU A 83 11.10 10.84 5.65
CA GLU A 83 11.72 11.67 6.68
C GLU A 83 12.00 10.86 7.96
N HIS A 84 11.25 9.79 8.19
CA HIS A 84 11.27 9.03 9.44
C HIS A 84 11.74 7.59 9.30
N SER A 85 11.96 7.09 8.08
CA SER A 85 12.37 5.71 7.82
C SER A 85 13.13 5.62 6.50
N TYR A 86 14.22 4.85 6.47
CA TYR A 86 14.94 4.57 5.22
C TYR A 86 14.19 3.56 4.36
N THR A 87 13.32 2.74 4.97
CA THR A 87 12.48 1.78 4.25
C THR A 87 10.99 1.89 4.62
N VAL A 88 10.13 1.36 3.75
CA VAL A 88 8.68 1.32 4.01
C VAL A 88 8.38 0.36 5.16
N PRO A 89 7.63 0.78 6.20
CA PRO A 89 7.21 -0.09 7.30
C PRO A 89 6.59 -1.42 6.84
N SER A 90 6.84 -2.49 7.59
CA SER A 90 6.40 -3.85 7.21
C SER A 90 4.88 -3.94 7.05
N ALA A 91 4.10 -3.32 7.93
CA ALA A 91 2.64 -3.33 7.87
C ALA A 91 2.09 -2.77 6.55
N ILE A 92 2.67 -1.67 6.06
CA ILE A 92 2.30 -1.04 4.79
C ILE A 92 2.71 -1.93 3.62
N ARG A 93 3.90 -2.52 3.69
CA ARG A 93 4.39 -3.44 2.66
C ARG A 93 3.52 -4.68 2.53
N GLU A 94 3.12 -5.27 3.65
CA GLU A 94 2.23 -6.44 3.69
C GLU A 94 0.85 -6.11 3.16
N TRP A 95 0.28 -4.96 3.55
CA TRP A 95 -1.00 -4.50 3.01
C TRP A 95 -0.94 -4.24 1.50
N THR A 96 0.08 -3.54 1.03
CA THR A 96 0.27 -3.28 -0.41
C THR A 96 0.45 -4.58 -1.19
N GLN A 97 1.17 -5.56 -0.62
CA GLN A 97 1.33 -6.86 -1.26
C GLN A 97 0.01 -7.63 -1.33
N GLU A 98 -0.80 -7.61 -0.26
CA GLU A 98 -2.12 -8.24 -0.24
C GLU A 98 -3.07 -7.62 -1.29
N VAL A 99 -3.13 -6.30 -1.36
CA VAL A 99 -3.89 -5.57 -2.38
C VAL A 99 -3.47 -5.99 -3.78
N LYS A 100 -2.15 -6.01 -4.07
CA LYS A 100 -1.63 -6.45 -5.37
C LYS A 100 -2.07 -7.87 -5.70
N THR A 101 -1.93 -8.80 -4.76
CA THR A 101 -2.34 -10.18 -4.96
C THR A 101 -3.83 -10.27 -5.27
N GLN A 102 -4.69 -9.57 -4.54
CA GLN A 102 -6.14 -9.60 -4.81
C GLN A 102 -6.50 -8.97 -6.15
N LEU A 103 -5.88 -7.85 -6.54
CA LEU A 103 -6.10 -7.25 -7.86
C LEU A 103 -5.71 -8.21 -9.00
N SER A 104 -4.58 -8.93 -8.86
CA SER A 104 -4.21 -9.99 -9.80
C SER A 104 -5.22 -11.13 -9.81
N THR A 105 -5.65 -11.60 -8.64
CA THR A 105 -6.70 -12.64 -8.53
C THR A 105 -8.00 -12.20 -9.18
N LEU A 106 -8.40 -10.93 -9.06
CA LEU A 106 -9.60 -10.39 -9.70
C LEU A 106 -9.46 -10.33 -11.23
N ALA A 107 -8.28 -9.96 -11.73
CA ALA A 107 -8.00 -9.92 -13.16
C ALA A 107 -8.09 -11.34 -13.77
N ASP A 108 -7.50 -12.32 -13.11
CA ASP A 108 -7.44 -13.72 -13.56
C ASP A 108 -8.71 -14.53 -13.23
N TRP A 109 -9.67 -13.95 -12.50
CA TRP A 109 -10.88 -14.66 -12.09
C TRP A 109 -11.68 -15.13 -13.32
N PRO A 110 -12.22 -16.36 -13.37
CA PRO A 110 -13.04 -16.79 -14.49
C PRO A 110 -14.31 -15.92 -14.64
N GLU A 111 -14.99 -15.97 -15.78
CA GLU A 111 -16.32 -15.34 -15.96
C GLU A 111 -17.42 -16.12 -15.21
N ALA A 112 -17.18 -16.42 -13.94
CA ALA A 112 -18.10 -17.08 -13.04
C ALA A 112 -18.41 -16.12 -11.88
N GLY A 113 -19.59 -15.52 -11.92
CA GLY A 113 -20.06 -14.58 -10.91
C GLY A 113 -19.73 -13.11 -11.16
N ILE A 114 -18.91 -12.78 -12.17
CA ILE A 114 -18.70 -11.40 -12.63
C ILE A 114 -18.27 -11.37 -14.11
N SER A 115 -18.78 -10.42 -14.88
CA SER A 115 -18.38 -10.20 -16.27
C SER A 115 -17.05 -9.43 -16.39
N ASN A 116 -16.38 -9.55 -17.54
CA ASN A 116 -15.16 -8.76 -17.79
C ASN A 116 -15.44 -7.25 -17.84
N GLU A 117 -16.63 -6.84 -18.29
CA GLU A 117 -17.02 -5.42 -18.31
C GLU A 117 -17.15 -4.84 -16.89
N GLU A 118 -17.71 -5.60 -15.95
CA GLU A 118 -17.78 -5.21 -14.54
C GLU A 118 -16.37 -5.10 -13.92
N LYS A 119 -15.46 -6.03 -14.23
CA LYS A 119 -14.05 -5.96 -13.79
C LYS A 119 -13.37 -4.69 -14.34
N LEU A 120 -13.52 -4.41 -15.64
CA LEU A 120 -12.94 -3.21 -16.27
C LEU A 120 -13.49 -1.92 -15.66
N THR A 121 -14.79 -1.88 -15.36
CA THR A 121 -15.42 -0.75 -14.69
C THR A 121 -14.85 -0.54 -13.29
N PHE A 122 -14.64 -1.62 -12.54
CA PHE A 122 -13.97 -1.56 -11.25
C PHE A 122 -12.54 -1.03 -11.35
N PHE A 123 -11.73 -1.52 -12.30
CA PHE A 123 -10.35 -1.04 -12.46
C PHE A 123 -10.28 0.44 -12.86
N ARG A 124 -11.21 0.90 -13.72
CA ARG A 124 -11.32 2.34 -14.05
C ARG A 124 -11.65 3.17 -12.83
N LEU A 125 -12.68 2.79 -12.07
CA LEU A 125 -13.09 3.52 -10.86
C LEU A 125 -11.97 3.59 -9.80
N VAL A 126 -11.24 2.49 -9.61
CA VAL A 126 -10.12 2.45 -8.67
C VAL A 126 -8.91 3.24 -9.18
N GLY A 127 -8.65 3.21 -10.50
CA GLY A 127 -7.57 3.95 -11.14
C GLY A 127 -7.83 5.45 -11.30
N GLU A 128 -9.09 5.87 -11.39
CA GLU A 128 -9.51 7.28 -11.44
C GLU A 128 -9.66 7.87 -10.03
N GLY A 129 -10.15 7.07 -9.06
CA GLY A 129 -10.38 7.51 -7.68
C GLY A 129 -9.16 7.43 -6.75
N GLY A 130 -8.08 6.79 -7.18
CA GLY A 130 -6.80 6.79 -6.49
C GLY A 130 -5.72 7.26 -7.43
N ILE A 131 -4.67 7.92 -6.91
CA ILE A 131 -3.42 8.28 -7.62
C ILE A 131 -3.45 9.35 -8.74
N GLY A 132 -4.60 9.83 -9.22
CA GLY A 132 -4.66 10.85 -10.28
C GLY A 132 -4.58 12.34 -9.86
N GLU A 133 -5.00 12.70 -8.64
CA GLU A 133 -5.27 14.12 -8.30
C GLU A 133 -4.30 14.76 -7.29
N GLU A 134 -3.42 14.01 -6.63
CA GLU A 134 -2.48 14.55 -5.62
C GLU A 134 -1.02 14.69 -6.11
N ILE A 135 -0.75 14.51 -7.40
CA ILE A 135 0.54 14.91 -7.99
C ILE A 135 0.30 16.14 -8.87
N GLY A 136 0.17 17.28 -8.20
CA GLY A 136 0.36 18.58 -8.82
C GLY A 136 1.79 18.69 -9.34
N VAL A 137 2.03 18.16 -10.54
CA VAL A 137 3.16 18.59 -11.36
C VAL A 137 2.87 20.04 -11.71
N ALA A 138 3.47 20.94 -10.94
CA ALA A 138 3.56 22.35 -11.28
C ALA A 138 4.07 22.43 -12.72
N ALA A 139 3.20 22.86 -13.63
CA ALA A 139 3.61 23.29 -14.95
C ALA A 139 4.64 24.41 -14.77
N PRO A 140 5.86 24.32 -15.32
CA PRO A 140 6.73 25.48 -15.39
C PRO A 140 6.04 26.49 -16.32
N GLY A 141 5.68 27.62 -15.73
CA GLY A 141 5.11 28.76 -16.45
C GLY A 141 6.10 29.31 -17.47
N ARG A 142 5.52 29.66 -18.63
CA ARG A 142 5.98 30.59 -19.68
C ARG A 142 7.42 30.50 -20.16
#